data_AF-A0A7S1A278-F1
#
_entry.id   AF-A0A7S1A278-F1
#
_cell.length_a   1.000
_cell.length_b   1.000
_cell.length_c   1.000
_cell.angle_alpha   90.00
_cell.angle_beta   90.00
_cell.angle_gamma   90.00
#
_symmetry.space_group_name_H-M   'P 1'
#
loop_
_entity.id
_entity.type
_entity.pdbx_description
1 polymer ?
#
loop_
_entity_poly.entity_id
_entity_poly.type
_entity_poly.pdbx_seq_one_letter_code
_entity_poly.pdbx_strand_id
1 'polypeptide(L)'
;MAEADALHFLYRLGNNVDYALIGFLVLLLLLNSFTPVSKVTNSFMGKALMLGLTGYFYLRWQVDISSIPMKSEDAGDAEKVAFYRATRDVFLEFSGLVLALFNFTVSYLRGEIASLREQLEKSGKSS
;
A
#
# COMPACT_ATOMS: atom_id res chain seq x y z
N MET A 1 -18.50 20.98 18.78
CA MET A 1 -17.07 20.96 19.17
C MET A 1 -16.56 19.54 19.31
N ALA A 2 -17.15 18.67 20.14
CA ALA A 2 -16.69 17.28 20.31
C ALA A 2 -16.65 16.43 19.02
N GLU A 3 -17.60 16.59 18.09
CA GLU A 3 -17.60 15.86 16.82
C GLU A 3 -16.50 16.31 15.86
N ALA A 4 -16.22 17.62 15.79
CA ALA A 4 -15.16 18.16 14.95
C ALA A 4 -13.77 17.73 15.44
N ASP A 5 -13.59 17.66 16.76
CA ASP A 5 -12.36 17.15 17.38
C ASP A 5 -12.19 15.64 17.16
N ALA A 6 -13.26 14.86 17.26
CA ALA A 6 -13.24 13.42 16.98
C ALA A 6 -12.90 13.11 15.52
N LEU A 7 -13.48 13.85 14.58
CA LEU A 7 -13.21 13.68 13.14
C LEU A 7 -11.75 14.04 12.81
N HIS A 8 -11.25 15.13 13.36
CA HIS A 8 -9.86 15.55 13.18
C HIS A 8 -8.86 14.58 13.84
N PHE A 9 -9.22 13.97 14.98
CA PHE A 9 -8.43 12.92 15.61
C PHE A 9 -8.38 11.65 14.76
N LEU A 10 -9.51 11.19 14.23
CA LEU A 10 -9.59 10.02 13.33
C LEU A 10 -8.77 10.24 12.06
N TYR A 11 -8.82 11.44 11.49
CA TYR A 11 -8.00 11.80 10.33
C TYR A 11 -6.50 11.74 10.62
N ARG A 12 -6.05 12.31 11.76
CA ARG A 12 -4.63 12.23 12.17
C ARG A 12 -4.17 10.80 12.46
N LEU A 13 -5.03 10.01 13.12
CA LEU A 13 -4.74 8.60 13.40
C LEU A 13 -4.61 7.84 12.09
N GLY A 14 -5.55 8.06 11.17
CA GLY A 14 -5.52 7.51 9.82
C GLY A 14 -4.22 7.80 9.10
N ASN A 15 -3.82 9.07 9.00
CA ASN A 15 -2.57 9.45 8.33
C ASN A 15 -1.34 8.79 8.95
N ASN A 16 -1.25 8.76 10.29
CA ASN A 16 -0.13 8.10 10.97
C ASN A 16 -0.05 6.60 10.66
N VAL A 17 -1.22 5.93 10.56
CA VAL A 17 -1.28 4.53 10.14
C VAL A 17 -0.79 4.37 8.70
N ASP A 18 -1.16 5.26 7.77
CA ASP A 18 -0.69 5.16 6.39
C ASP A 18 0.83 5.29 6.29
N TYR A 19 1.43 6.25 7.00
CA TYR A 19 2.88 6.40 7.02
C TYR A 19 3.57 5.16 7.58
N ALA A 20 3.02 4.55 8.63
CA ALA A 20 3.54 3.30 9.19
C ALA A 20 3.42 2.14 8.20
N LEU A 21 2.27 2.02 7.53
CA LEU A 21 2.01 0.99 6.52
C LEU A 21 2.90 1.15 5.29
N ILE A 22 3.16 2.37 4.83
CA ILE A 22 4.10 2.65 3.75
C ILE A 22 5.51 2.23 4.16
N GLY A 23 5.96 2.62 5.37
CA GLY A 23 7.26 2.18 5.89
C GLY A 23 7.39 0.65 5.92
N PHE A 24 6.33 -0.03 6.37
CA PHE A 24 6.25 -1.49 6.36
C PHE A 24 6.29 -2.07 4.94
N LEU A 25 5.55 -1.51 3.99
CA LEU A 25 5.53 -1.96 2.60
C LEU A 25 6.88 -1.75 1.89
N VAL A 26 7.58 -0.66 2.18
CA VAL A 26 8.94 -0.41 1.67
C VAL A 26 9.91 -1.44 2.24
N LEU A 27 9.83 -1.72 3.55
CA LEU A 27 10.66 -2.75 4.18
C LEU A 27 10.37 -4.13 3.58
N LEU A 28 9.10 -4.49 3.41
CA LEU A 28 8.71 -5.74 2.75
C LEU A 28 9.22 -5.84 1.32
N LEU A 29 9.22 -4.74 0.56
CA LEU A 29 9.76 -4.71 -0.79
C LEU A 29 11.24 -5.08 -0.79
N LEU A 30 12.03 -4.44 0.08
CA LEU A 30 13.46 -4.72 0.22
C LEU A 30 13.69 -6.18 0.63
N LEU A 31 12.95 -6.67 1.62
CA LEU A 31 13.05 -8.06 2.08
C LEU A 31 12.67 -9.05 0.96
N ASN A 32 11.57 -8.84 0.26
CA ASN A 32 11.14 -9.67 -0.86
C ASN A 32 12.11 -9.64 -2.04
N SER A 33 12.89 -8.55 -2.19
CA SER A 33 13.87 -8.40 -3.27
C SER A 33 15.21 -9.05 -2.94
N PHE A 34 15.70 -8.86 -1.71
CA PHE A 34 17.07 -9.25 -1.34
C PHE A 34 17.17 -10.48 -0.43
N THR A 35 16.06 -10.97 0.12
CA THR A 35 16.06 -12.07 1.10
C THR A 35 15.04 -13.17 0.73
N PRO A 36 15.16 -14.40 1.27
CA PRO A 36 14.19 -15.48 1.02
C PRO A 36 12.85 -15.29 1.75
N VAL A 37 12.57 -14.10 2.29
CA VAL A 37 11.29 -13.74 2.94
C VAL A 37 10.10 -13.93 2.00
N SER A 38 10.34 -13.98 0.67
CA SER A 38 9.35 -14.34 -0.34
C SER A 38 8.58 -15.63 -0.02
N LYS A 39 9.15 -16.58 0.75
CA LYS A 39 8.42 -17.78 1.19
C LYS A 39 7.28 -17.48 2.17
N VAL A 40 7.48 -16.51 3.06
CA VAL A 40 6.48 -16.11 4.08
C VAL A 40 5.41 -15.22 3.44
N THR A 41 5.82 -14.26 2.62
CA THR A 41 4.90 -13.37 1.88
C THR A 41 4.11 -14.11 0.80
N ASN A 42 4.65 -15.17 0.21
CA ASN A 42 3.92 -16.02 -0.74
C ASN A 42 3.02 -17.08 -0.07
N SER A 43 3.00 -17.17 1.26
CA SER A 43 2.02 -18.00 1.97
C SER A 43 0.60 -17.48 1.75
N PHE A 44 -0.42 -18.32 1.99
CA PHE A 44 -1.82 -17.89 1.94
C PHE A 44 -2.06 -16.66 2.82
N MET A 45 -1.52 -16.65 4.03
CA MET A 45 -1.64 -15.53 4.98
C MET A 45 -0.95 -14.27 4.44
N GLY A 46 0.25 -14.40 3.86
CA GLY A 46 0.97 -13.28 3.25
C GLY A 46 0.21 -12.68 2.06
N LYS A 47 -0.34 -13.52 1.19
CA LYS A 47 -1.19 -13.10 0.06
C LYS A 47 -2.46 -12.40 0.56
N ALA A 48 -3.14 -12.95 1.56
CA ALA A 48 -4.32 -12.36 2.16
C ALA A 48 -4.02 -10.99 2.79
N LEU A 49 -2.90 -10.87 3.50
CA LEU A 49 -2.43 -9.60 4.07
C LEU A 49 -2.19 -8.56 2.96
N MET A 50 -1.47 -8.93 1.90
CA MET A 50 -1.18 -8.01 0.78
C MET A 50 -2.45 -7.57 0.03
N LEU A 51 -3.41 -8.49 -0.17
CA LEU A 51 -4.71 -8.15 -0.73
C LEU A 51 -5.51 -7.23 0.20
N GLY A 52 -5.46 -7.48 1.51
CA GLY A 52 -6.08 -6.62 2.52
C GLY A 52 -5.49 -5.20 2.50
N LEU A 53 -4.16 -5.07 2.44
CA LEU A 53 -3.48 -3.77 2.33
C LEU A 53 -3.82 -3.07 1.00
N THR A 54 -3.91 -3.81 -0.09
CA THR A 54 -4.35 -3.28 -1.40
C THR A 54 -5.77 -2.73 -1.30
N GLY A 55 -6.70 -3.50 -0.73
CA GLY A 55 -8.09 -3.06 -0.52
C GLY A 55 -8.19 -1.85 0.40
N TYR A 56 -7.40 -1.82 1.48
CA TYR A 56 -7.31 -0.69 2.40
C TYR A 56 -6.90 0.59 1.68
N PHE A 57 -5.75 0.60 1.00
CA PHE A 57 -5.26 1.78 0.29
C PHE A 57 -6.19 2.19 -0.85
N TYR A 58 -6.81 1.24 -1.55
CA TYR A 58 -7.78 1.55 -2.59
C TYR A 58 -9.02 2.27 -2.03
N LEU A 59 -9.65 1.71 -0.99
CA LEU A 59 -10.83 2.32 -0.38
C LEU A 59 -10.52 3.70 0.18
N ARG A 60 -9.37 3.83 0.84
CA ARG A 60 -8.94 5.10 1.41
C ARG A 60 -8.71 6.15 0.32
N TRP A 61 -7.97 5.78 -0.73
CA TRP A 61 -7.74 6.62 -1.89
C TRP A 61 -9.05 7.11 -2.55
N GLN A 62 -10.07 6.25 -2.62
CA GLN A 62 -11.40 6.63 -3.14
C GLN A 62 -12.12 7.64 -2.25
N VAL A 63 -12.00 7.51 -0.93
CA VAL A 63 -12.58 8.48 0.03
C VAL A 63 -11.88 9.83 -0.10
N ASP A 64 -10.55 9.84 -0.11
CA ASP A 64 -9.78 11.08 -0.10
C ASP A 64 -9.85 11.81 -1.45
N ILE A 65 -9.87 11.11 -2.58
CA ILE A 65 -10.05 11.74 -3.90
C ILE A 65 -11.43 12.41 -4.04
N SER A 66 -12.47 11.82 -3.43
CA SER A 66 -13.82 12.40 -3.41
C SER A 66 -13.94 13.63 -2.49
N SER A 67 -12.97 13.81 -1.60
CA SER A 67 -12.94 14.86 -0.58
C SER A 67 -12.01 16.03 -0.92
N ILE A 68 -11.34 16.01 -2.09
CA ILE A 68 -10.43 17.09 -2.49
C ILE A 68 -11.24 18.38 -2.70
N PRO A 69 -10.87 19.49 -2.01
CA PRO A 69 -11.52 20.78 -2.24
C PRO A 69 -11.44 21.20 -3.71
N MET A 70 -12.48 21.80 -4.26
CA MET A 70 -12.41 22.35 -5.62
C MET A 70 -11.34 23.44 -5.69
N LYS A 71 -10.49 23.37 -6.71
CA LYS A 71 -9.50 24.41 -6.99
C LYS A 71 -10.24 25.70 -7.37
N SER A 72 -10.17 26.72 -6.52
CA SER A 72 -10.68 28.06 -6.79
C SER A 72 -9.52 29.03 -7.07
N GLU A 73 -9.69 29.90 -8.06
CA GLU A 73 -8.69 30.95 -8.39
C GLU A 73 -8.65 32.05 -7.32
N ASP A 74 -9.79 32.29 -6.67
CA ASP A 74 -9.96 33.30 -5.61
C ASP A 74 -9.76 32.74 -4.18
N ALA A 75 -9.21 31.52 -4.06
CA ALA A 75 -9.01 30.87 -2.77
C ALA A 75 -8.04 31.66 -1.87
N GLY A 76 -8.42 31.80 -0.60
CA GLY A 76 -7.52 32.34 0.43
C GLY A 76 -6.31 31.43 0.68
N ASP A 77 -5.25 31.94 1.30
CA ASP A 77 -4.01 31.17 1.54
C ASP A 77 -4.26 29.88 2.34
N ALA A 78 -5.18 29.91 3.31
CA ALA A 78 -5.55 28.74 4.10
C ALA A 78 -6.19 27.62 3.26
N GLU A 79 -7.05 27.99 2.30
CA GLU A 79 -7.73 27.05 1.41
C GLU A 79 -6.76 26.44 0.40
N LYS A 80 -5.82 27.24 -0.13
CA LYS A 80 -4.73 26.74 -0.98
C LYS A 80 -3.88 25.70 -0.25
N VAL A 81 -3.50 25.97 0.99
CA VAL A 81 -2.74 25.02 1.81
C VAL A 81 -3.54 23.73 2.05
N ALA A 82 -4.84 23.83 2.33
CA ALA A 82 -5.70 22.67 2.50
C ALA A 82 -5.79 21.81 1.22
N PHE A 83 -5.96 22.45 0.06
CA PHE A 83 -5.98 21.78 -1.25
C PHE A 83 -4.68 21.01 -1.53
N TYR A 84 -3.52 21.65 -1.36
CA TYR A 84 -2.24 21.00 -1.63
C TYR A 84 -1.93 19.87 -0.65
N ARG A 85 -2.35 20.00 0.62
CA ARG A 85 -2.24 18.92 1.61
C ARG A 85 -3.12 17.73 1.22
N ALA A 86 -4.38 17.95 0.90
CA ALA A 86 -5.30 16.89 0.48
C ALA A 86 -4.79 16.19 -0.79
N THR A 87 -4.33 16.96 -1.77
CA THR A 87 -3.77 16.40 -3.02
C THR A 87 -2.53 15.56 -2.76
N ARG A 88 -1.61 16.03 -1.90
CA ARG A 88 -0.42 15.25 -1.50
C ARG A 88 -0.81 13.93 -0.84
N ASP A 89 -1.76 13.96 0.08
CA ASP A 89 -2.16 12.76 0.83
C ASP A 89 -2.80 11.72 -0.12
N VAL A 90 -3.62 12.17 -1.08
CA VAL A 90 -4.16 11.31 -2.16
C VAL A 90 -3.06 10.65 -2.99
N PHE A 91 -2.01 11.39 -3.37
CA PHE A 91 -0.87 10.81 -4.10
C PHE A 91 -0.06 9.82 -3.26
N LEU A 92 0.04 10.07 -1.96
CA LEU A 92 0.73 9.20 -1.02
C LEU A 92 -0.02 7.87 -0.86
N GLU A 93 -1.34 7.92 -0.71
CA GLU A 93 -2.19 6.73 -0.66
C GLU A 93 -2.16 5.93 -1.96
N PHE A 94 -2.22 6.61 -3.10
CA PHE A 94 -2.06 5.98 -4.41
C PHE A 94 -0.71 5.29 -4.56
N SER A 95 0.37 5.92 -4.08
CA SER A 95 1.71 5.32 -4.07
C SER A 95 1.75 4.09 -3.16
N GLY A 96 1.10 4.13 -2.00
CA GLY A 96 0.93 2.99 -1.09
C GLY A 96 0.19 1.82 -1.76
N LEU A 97 -0.88 2.10 -2.50
CA LEU A 97 -1.62 1.12 -3.29
C LEU A 97 -0.71 0.43 -4.33
N VAL A 98 0.00 1.24 -5.12
CA VAL A 98 0.94 0.71 -6.14
C VAL A 98 2.03 -0.14 -5.49
N LEU A 99 2.56 0.29 -4.35
CA LEU A 99 3.59 -0.44 -3.61
C LEU A 99 3.08 -1.78 -3.04
N ALA A 100 1.83 -1.81 -2.55
CA ALA A 100 1.19 -3.04 -2.10
C ALA A 100 1.00 -4.04 -3.25
N LEU A 101 0.48 -3.56 -4.39
CA LEU A 101 0.32 -4.36 -5.60
C LEU A 101 1.67 -4.90 -6.09
N PHE A 102 2.70 -4.05 -6.14
CA PHE A 102 4.02 -4.45 -6.59
C PHE A 102 4.61 -5.55 -5.69
N ASN A 103 4.52 -5.40 -4.37
CA ASN A 103 4.94 -6.43 -3.42
C ASN A 103 4.19 -7.75 -3.61
N PHE A 104 2.88 -7.69 -3.82
CA PHE A 104 2.07 -8.87 -4.09
C PHE A 104 2.54 -9.60 -5.36
N THR A 105 2.71 -8.86 -6.45
CA THR A 105 3.14 -9.41 -7.74
C THR A 105 4.55 -10.01 -7.65
N VAL A 106 5.51 -9.31 -7.05
CA VAL A 106 6.88 -9.83 -6.88
C VAL A 106 6.88 -11.09 -6.02
N SER A 107 6.16 -11.09 -4.91
CA SER A 107 6.04 -12.26 -4.03
C SER A 107 5.45 -13.46 -4.77
N TYR A 108 4.37 -13.25 -5.54
CA TYR A 108 3.73 -14.27 -6.34
C TYR A 108 4.69 -14.84 -7.40
N LEU A 109 5.31 -13.98 -8.22
CA LEU A 109 6.22 -14.41 -9.29
C LEU A 109 7.43 -15.16 -8.74
N ARG A 110 8.04 -14.71 -7.64
CA ARG A 110 9.15 -15.43 -7.00
C ARG A 110 8.71 -16.79 -6.45
N GLY A 111 7.49 -16.87 -5.94
CA GLY A 111 6.87 -18.12 -5.52
C GLY A 111 6.76 -19.14 -6.65
N GLU A 112 6.19 -18.71 -7.78
CA GLU A 112 6.04 -19.55 -8.97
C GLU A 112 7.40 -20.00 -9.52
N ILE A 113 8.38 -19.09 -9.62
CA ILE A 113 9.73 -19.43 -10.06
C ILE A 113 10.36 -20.50 -9.15
N ALA A 114 10.18 -20.41 -7.83
CA ALA A 114 10.71 -21.41 -6.90
C ALA A 114 10.05 -22.79 -7.09
N SER A 115 8.72 -22.82 -7.24
CA SER A 115 7.96 -24.05 -7.53
C SER A 115 8.41 -24.70 -8.84
N LEU A 116 8.55 -23.92 -9.90
CA LEU A 116 8.97 -24.41 -11.21
C LEU A 116 10.40 -24.97 -11.19
N ARG A 117 11.33 -24.31 -10.47
CA ARG A 117 12.70 -24.83 -10.28
C ARG A 117 12.71 -26.18 -9.56
N GLU A 118 11.89 -26.34 -8.52
CA GLU A 118 11.79 -27.60 -7.79
C GLU A 118 11.24 -28.74 -8.67
N GLN A 119 10.24 -28.45 -9.52
CA GLN A 119 9.69 -29.43 -10.46
C GLN A 119 10.75 -29.87 -11.49
N LEU A 120 11.51 -28.93 -12.04
CA LEU A 120 12.55 -29.21 -13.04
C LEU A 120 13.67 -30.08 -12.47
N GLU A 121 14.09 -29.83 -11.23
CA GLU A 121 15.07 -30.67 -10.53
C GLU A 121 14.57 -32.09 -10.27
N LYS A 122 13.28 -32.28 -9.97
CA LYS A 122 12.68 -33.61 -9.78
C LYS A 122 12.61 -34.39 -11.09
N SER A 123 12.21 -33.75 -12.18
CA SER A 123 12.15 -34.37 -13.52
C SER A 123 13.54 -34.71 -14.06
N GLY A 124 14.55 -33.88 -13.83
CA GLY A 124 15.92 -34.14 -14.28
C GLY A 124 16.63 -35.27 -13.53
N LYS A 125 16.18 -35.61 -12.31
CA LYS A 125 16.71 -36.75 -11.53
C LYS A 125 16.02 -38.08 -11.86
N SER A 126 14.98 -38.09 -12.69
CA SER A 126 14.28 -39.30 -13.13
C SER A 126 14.68 -39.78 -14.52
N SER A 127 15.74 -39.21 -15.11
CA SER A 127 16.44 -39.68 -16.32
C SER A 127 17.85 -40.11 -15.96
#